data_AF-A0A528E8K4-F1
#
_entry.id   AF-A0A528E8K4-F1
#
_cell.length_a   1.000
_cell.length_b   1.000
_cell.length_c   1.000
_cell.angle_alpha   90.00
_cell.angle_beta   90.00
_cell.angle_gamma   90.00
#
_symmetry.space_group_name_H-M   'P 1'
#
loop_
_entity.id
_entity.type
_entity.pdbx_description
1 polymer ?
#
loop_
_entity_poly.entity_id
_entity_poly.type
_entity_poly.pdbx_seq_one_letter_code
_entity_poly.pdbx_strand_id
1 'polypeptide(L)' 'MPIYQRAKDAGVLSPSEVALLGRVFDRLKNDRQSKERLETLASRIIANYLAGLRDEDELISASKLPLGR' A
#
# COMPACT_ATOMS: atom_id res chain seq x y z
N MET A 1 -18.98 -7.54 10.14
CA MET A 1 -17.85 -8.49 10.10
C MET A 1 -16.68 -7.95 10.92
N PRO A 2 -16.15 -8.71 11.90
CA PRO A 2 -15.24 -8.22 12.94
C PRO A 2 -13.75 -8.24 12.55
N ILE A 3 -13.44 -8.09 11.26
CA ILE A 3 -12.05 -8.05 10.76
C ILE A 3 -11.50 -6.62 10.80
N TYR A 4 -12.37 -5.60 10.65
CA TYR A 4 -12.00 -4.19 10.74
C TYR A 4 -11.57 -3.76 12.16
N GLN A 5 -12.06 -4.44 13.20
CA GLN A 5 -11.69 -4.13 14.59
C GLN A 5 -10.31 -4.68 14.97
N ARG A 6 -9.92 -5.85 14.43
CA ARG A 6 -8.66 -6.53 14.75
C ARG A 6 -7.42 -5.89 14.11
N ALA A 7 -7.57 -5.25 12.95
CA ALA A 7 -6.48 -4.50 12.32
C ALA A 7 -6.11 -3.22 13.10
N LYS A 8 -7.07 -2.64 13.82
CA LYS A 8 -6.88 -1.43 14.64
C LYS A 8 -6.28 -1.74 16.02
N ASP A 9 -6.50 -2.95 16.53
CA ASP A 9 -6.05 -3.42 17.85
C ASP A 9 -4.65 -4.06 17.83
N ALA A 10 -4.18 -4.50 16.65
CA ALA A 10 -2.86 -5.15 16.52
C ALA A 10 -1.65 -4.19 16.46
N GLY A 11 -1.84 -2.86 16.40
CA GLY A 11 -0.73 -1.90 16.46
C GLY A 11 0.38 -2.09 15.39
N VAL A 12 0.09 -2.74 14.26
CA VAL A 12 1.12 -3.14 13.28
C VAL A 12 1.58 -1.97 12.41
N LEU A 13 0.74 -0.94 12.23
CA LEU A 13 1.06 0.25 11.45
C LEU A 13 0.67 1.50 12.24
N SER A 14 1.62 2.40 12.45
CA SER A 14 1.40 3.71 13.06
C SER A 14 0.58 4.61 12.12
N PRO A 15 -0.14 5.63 12.64
CA PRO A 15 -0.85 6.59 11.80
C PRO A 15 0.04 7.26 10.74
N SER A 16 1.31 7.49 11.06
CA SER A 16 2.32 8.00 10.13
C SER A 16 2.61 7.04 8.97
N GLU A 17 2.56 5.73 9.22
CA GLU A 17 2.82 4.68 8.23
C GLU A 17 1.61 4.51 7.31
N VAL A 18 0.40 4.57 7.87
CA VAL A 18 -0.84 4.62 7.08
C VAL A 18 -0.86 5.87 6.19
N ALA A 19 -0.42 7.03 6.70
CA ALA A 19 -0.32 8.25 5.92
C ALA A 19 0.70 8.14 4.78
N LEU A 20 1.85 7.50 5.01
CA LEU A 20 2.85 7.22 3.98
C LEU A 20 2.28 6.33 2.87
N LEU A 21 1.71 5.18 3.24
CA LEU A 21 1.14 4.23 2.27
C LEU A 21 0.00 4.89 1.46
N GLY A 22 -0.81 5.73 2.11
CA GLY A 22 -1.85 6.52 1.45
C GLY A 22 -1.30 7.49 0.40
N ARG A 23 -0.21 8.21 0.69
CA ARG A 23 0.44 9.13 -0.27
C ARG A 23 1.05 8.37 -1.46
N VAL A 24 1.71 7.25 -1.21
CA VAL A 24 2.27 6.38 -2.27
C VAL A 24 1.14 5.89 -3.17
N PHE A 25 0.05 5.40 -2.57
CA PHE A 25 -1.12 4.94 -3.31
C PHE A 25 -1.76 6.07 -4.13
N ASP A 26 -1.91 7.26 -3.56
CA ASP A 26 -2.49 8.42 -4.25
C ASP A 26 -1.64 8.89 -5.44
N ARG A 27 -0.31 8.83 -5.33
CA ARG A 27 0.60 9.13 -6.45
C ARG A 27 0.58 8.08 -7.55
N LEU A 28 0.30 6.82 -7.22
CA LEU A 28 0.33 5.71 -8.17
C LEU A 28 -1.04 5.41 -8.78
N LYS A 29 -2.13 5.69 -8.06
CA LYS A 29 -3.48 5.53 -8.59
C LYS A 29 -3.67 6.49 -9.77
N ASN A 30 -4.38 6.03 -10.78
CA ASN A 30 -4.81 6.87 -11.88
C ASN A 30 -6.33 6.76 -11.96
N ASP A 31 -7.01 7.89 -12.22
CA ASP A 31 -8.48 8.00 -12.23
C ASP A 31 -9.15 7.02 -13.22
N ARG A 32 -8.39 6.53 -14.21
CA ARG A 32 -8.84 5.54 -15.20
C ARG A 32 -8.69 4.07 -14.79
N GLN A 33 -8.19 3.76 -13.58
CA GLN A 33 -7.99 2.38 -13.15
C GLN A 33 -9.26 1.75 -12.57
N SER A 34 -9.56 0.53 -12.99
CA SER A 34 -10.62 -0.30 -12.38
C SER A 34 -10.30 -0.59 -10.91
N LYS A 35 -11.35 -0.81 -10.10
CA LYS A 35 -11.21 -1.17 -8.68
C LYS A 35 -10.22 -2.33 -8.44
N GLU A 36 -10.26 -3.37 -9.27
CA GLU A 36 -9.35 -4.51 -9.16
C GLU A 36 -7.86 -4.15 -9.34
N ARG A 37 -7.56 -3.18 -10.21
CA ARG A 37 -6.19 -2.65 -10.39
C ARG A 37 -5.74 -1.84 -9.18
N LEU A 38 -6.65 -1.07 -8.60
CA LEU A 38 -6.39 -0.32 -7.36
C LEU A 38 -6.14 -1.27 -6.19
N GLU A 39 -6.92 -2.34 -6.05
CA GLU A 39 -6.71 -3.35 -5.00
C GLU A 39 -5.38 -4.08 -5.17
N THR A 40 -5.01 -4.41 -6.41
CA THR A 40 -3.70 -4.98 -6.73
C THR A 40 -2.56 -4.02 -6.38
N LEU A 41 -2.71 -2.73 -6.71
CA LEU A 41 -1.75 -1.68 -6.40
C LEU A 41 -1.56 -1.52 -4.88
N ALA A 42 -2.65 -1.45 -4.11
CA ALA A 42 -2.59 -1.34 -2.66
C ALA A 42 -1.88 -2.56 -2.04
N SER A 43 -2.21 -3.76 -2.50
CA SER A 43 -1.58 -5.00 -2.04
C SER A 43 -0.07 -5.00 -2.31
N ARG A 44 0.35 -4.48 -3.47
CA ARG A 44 1.76 -4.37 -3.83
C ARG A 44 2.52 -3.39 -2.95
N ILE A 45 1.95 -2.22 -2.69
CA ILE A 45 2.56 -1.21 -1.82
C ILE A 45 2.75 -1.78 -0.40
N ILE A 46 1.74 -2.49 0.11
CA ILE A 46 1.82 -3.15 1.43
C ILE A 46 2.88 -4.24 1.43
N ALA A 47 2.95 -5.10 0.41
CA ALA A 47 3.95 -6.16 0.32
C ALA A 47 5.38 -5.60 0.29
N ASN A 48 5.60 -4.54 -0.49
CA ASN A 48 6.88 -3.83 -0.58
C ASN A 48 7.27 -3.19 0.77
N TYR A 49 6.30 -2.60 1.48
CA TYR A 49 6.53 -2.05 2.80
C TYR A 49 6.87 -3.13 3.83
N LEU A 50 6.17 -4.27 3.79
CA LEU A 50 6.45 -5.43 4.65
C LEU A 50 7.81 -6.08 4.33
N ALA A 51 8.30 -5.95 3.11
CA ALA A 51 9.66 -6.36 2.73
C ALA A 51 10.76 -5.43 3.29
N GLY A 52 10.37 -4.36 4.02
CA GLY A 52 11.28 -3.45 4.70
C GLY A 52 11.45 -2.10 4.01
N LEU A 53 10.77 -1.84 2.88
CA LEU A 53 10.82 -0.54 2.22
C LEU A 53 10.02 0.50 3.01
N ARG A 54 10.72 1.44 3.62
CA ARG A 54 10.10 2.54 4.39
C ARG A 54 10.17 3.89 3.70
N ASP A 55 10.99 4.02 2.67
CA ASP A 55 11.13 5.24 1.89
C ASP A 55 9.98 5.38 0.88
N GLU A 56 9.43 6.59 0.80
CA GLU A 56 8.30 6.90 -0.07
C GLU A 56 8.66 6.69 -1.56
N ASP A 57 9.83 7.16 -1.98
CA ASP A 57 10.26 7.09 -3.38
C ASP A 57 10.61 5.65 -3.80
N GLU A 58 11.22 4.89 -2.89
CA GLU A 58 11.49 3.46 -3.07
C GLU A 58 10.18 2.66 -3.19
N LEU A 59 9.20 2.93 -2.32
CA LEU A 59 7.87 2.30 -2.40
C LEU A 59 7.16 2.63 -3.71
N ILE A 60 7.28 3.87 -4.17
CA ILE A 60 6.72 4.31 -5.46
C ILE A 60 7.39 3.54 -6.60
N SER A 61 8.72 3.50 -6.65
CA SER A 61 9.49 2.84 -7.71
C SER A 61 9.27 1.34 -7.72
N ALA A 62 9.31 0.67 -6.56
CA ALA A 62 9.07 -0.75 -6.42
C ALA A 62 7.62 -1.15 -6.75
N SER A 63 6.64 -0.27 -6.47
CA SER A 63 5.22 -0.57 -6.72
C SER A 63 4.73 -0.24 -8.12
N LYS A 64 5.50 0.57 -8.89
CA LYS A 64 5.25 0.81 -10.33
C LYS A 64 5.44 -0.45 -11.17
N LEU A 65 6.38 -1.31 -10.78
CA LEU A 65 6.65 -2.55 -11.48
C LEU A 65 5.63 -3.63 -11.07
N PRO A 66 5.15 -4.46 -12.01
CA PRO A 66 4.47 -5.69 -11.66
C PRO A 66 5.33 -6.50 -10.68
N LEU A 67 4.77 -6.89 -9.52
CA LEU A 67 5.28 -8.04 -8.77
C LEU A 67 5.34 -9.17 -9.80
N GLY A 68 6.54 -9.71 -10.00
CA GLY A 68 6.95 -10.45 -11.20
C GLY A 68 5.92 -11.39 -11.81
N ARG A 69 6.02 -11.51 -13.13
CA ARG A 69 5.36 -12.54 -13.94
C ARG A 69 5.86 -13.93 -13.56
#